data_AF-A0A7S1FI33-F1
#
_entry.id   AF-A0A7S1FI33-F1
#
_cell.length_a   1.000
_cell.length_b   1.000
_cell.length_c   1.000
_cell.angle_alpha   90.00
_cell.angle_beta   90.00
_cell.angle_gamma   90.00
#
_symmetry.space_group_name_H-M   'P 1'
#
loop_
_entity.id
_entity.type
_entity.pdbx_description
1 polymer ?
#
loop_
_entity_poly.entity_id
_entity_poly.type
_entity_poly.pdbx_seq_one_letter_code
_entity_poly.pdbx_strand_id
1 'polypeptide(L)'
;QVYFGPSRNPLTLPQNTMSWDDSLQEWTTATGNAEAAALAQLADGAFYAACPTAGEAGWGIVYKEDHEEEILQADGETVKKVMINEASTLLSVVTNSKAPPEGFWLGGNKYRITRTDDNEECGDHTLKWIQANYPKHGVHIVVTKSQIV
;
A
#
# COMPACT_ATOMS: atom_id res chain seq x y z
N GLN A 1 21.88 21.81 57.18
CA GLN A 1 21.89 20.92 55.99
C GLN A 1 20.45 20.73 55.55
N VAL A 2 20.11 21.17 54.36
CA VAL A 2 18.89 20.77 53.66
C VAL A 2 19.30 20.55 52.21
N TYR A 3 19.27 19.28 51.81
CA TYR A 3 19.70 18.80 50.51
C TYR A 3 18.54 19.01 49.54
N PHE A 4 18.67 19.95 48.61
CA PHE A 4 17.71 20.09 47.50
C PHE A 4 18.03 18.99 46.48
N GLY A 5 17.15 17.98 46.41
CA GLY A 5 17.24 16.91 45.40
C GLY A 5 17.09 17.47 43.98
N PRO A 6 17.57 16.74 42.95
CA PRO A 6 17.52 17.22 41.59
C PRO A 6 16.06 17.36 41.15
N SER A 7 15.73 18.56 40.65
CA SER A 7 14.50 18.84 39.92
C SER A 7 14.26 17.70 38.91
N ARG A 8 13.14 17.00 39.04
CA ARG A 8 12.69 16.05 38.02
C ARG A 8 12.35 16.87 36.78
N ASN A 9 13.31 17.03 35.87
CA ASN A 9 12.98 17.30 34.48
C ASN A 9 11.94 16.25 34.09
N PRO A 10 10.76 16.62 33.55
CA PRO A 10 9.95 15.62 32.89
C PRO A 10 10.85 15.01 31.81
N LEU A 11 11.01 13.68 31.86
CA LEU A 11 11.70 12.94 30.82
C LEU A 11 11.03 13.34 29.51
N THR A 12 11.67 14.21 28.72
CA THR A 12 11.41 14.31 27.29
C THR A 12 11.84 12.97 26.74
N LEU A 13 10.92 12.01 26.73
CA LEU A 13 11.00 10.85 25.88
C LEU A 13 11.38 11.39 24.50
N PRO A 14 12.44 10.89 23.84
CA PRO A 14 12.65 11.24 22.46
C PRO A 14 11.36 10.87 21.74
N GLN A 15 10.61 11.88 21.33
CA GLN A 15 9.51 11.73 20.40
C GLN A 15 10.19 11.39 19.08
N ASN A 16 10.62 10.13 18.93
CA ASN A 16 10.79 9.55 17.61
C ASN A 16 9.36 9.47 17.05
N THR A 17 8.87 10.60 16.55
CA THR A 17 7.76 10.64 15.61
C THR A 17 8.27 10.01 14.33
N MET A 18 8.51 8.68 14.35
CA MET A 18 8.78 7.95 13.13
C MET A 18 7.61 8.22 12.21
N SER A 19 7.91 8.67 10.99
CA SER A 19 6.89 8.78 9.97
C SER A 19 6.34 7.38 9.67
N TRP A 20 5.13 7.31 9.11
CA TRP A 20 4.60 6.04 8.61
C TRP A 20 5.50 5.46 7.52
N ASP A 21 6.15 6.32 6.73
CA ASP A 21 7.12 5.94 5.70
C ASP A 21 8.34 5.21 6.31
N ASP A 22 8.92 5.77 7.37
CA ASP A 22 10.09 5.18 8.05
C ASP A 22 9.74 3.85 8.70
N SER A 23 8.57 3.80 9.35
CA SER A 23 8.07 2.58 9.99
C SER A 23 7.83 1.49 8.94
N LEU A 24 7.21 1.84 7.81
CA LEU A 24 6.95 0.91 6.73
C LEU A 24 8.26 0.39 6.12
N GLN A 25 9.24 1.26 5.93
CA GLN A 25 10.56 0.88 5.43
C GLN A 25 11.26 -0.13 6.34
N GLU A 26 11.28 0.10 7.65
CA GLU A 26 11.91 -0.79 8.63
C GLU A 26 11.36 -2.22 8.53
N TRP A 27 10.04 -2.37 8.40
CA TRP A 27 9.36 -3.66 8.42
C TRP A 27 9.27 -4.36 7.06
N THR A 28 9.51 -3.65 5.95
CA THR A 28 9.32 -4.19 4.60
C THR A 28 10.64 -4.15 3.81
N THR A 29 10.96 -3.03 3.19
CA THR A 29 12.07 -2.90 2.25
C THR A 29 13.44 -3.05 2.90
N ALA A 30 13.62 -2.60 4.15
CA ALA A 30 14.87 -2.76 4.89
C ALA A 30 15.19 -4.23 5.21
N THR A 31 14.18 -5.10 5.30
CA THR A 31 14.36 -6.55 5.51
C THR A 31 14.76 -7.28 4.22
N GLY A 32 14.71 -6.61 3.06
CA GLY A 32 15.01 -7.18 1.75
C GLY A 32 13.92 -8.06 1.15
N ASN A 33 12.75 -8.17 1.81
CA ASN A 33 11.64 -9.01 1.36
C ASN A 33 10.73 -8.33 0.32
N ALA A 34 10.80 -7.00 0.22
CA ALA A 34 10.02 -6.20 -0.74
C ALA A 34 10.90 -5.10 -1.36
N GLU A 35 10.63 -4.76 -2.61
CA GLU A 35 11.29 -3.64 -3.32
C GLU A 35 10.71 -2.29 -2.91
N ALA A 36 9.39 -2.26 -2.71
CA ALA A 36 8.62 -1.11 -2.23
C ALA A 36 7.44 -1.60 -1.39
N ALA A 37 6.87 -0.71 -0.58
CA ALA A 37 5.62 -0.94 0.12
C ALA A 37 4.87 0.38 0.27
N ALA A 38 3.54 0.31 0.43
CA ALA A 38 2.71 1.48 0.66
C ALA A 38 1.68 1.22 1.76
N LEU A 39 1.09 2.29 2.29
CA LEU A 39 -0.10 2.22 3.11
C LEU A 39 -1.20 3.08 2.50
N ALA A 40 -2.41 2.52 2.45
CA ALA A 40 -3.60 3.21 2.01
C ALA A 40 -4.74 3.07 3.03
N GLN A 41 -5.60 4.08 3.12
CA GLN A 41 -6.77 4.04 4.00
C GLN A 41 -7.85 3.14 3.39
N LEU A 42 -8.46 2.27 4.19
CA LEU A 42 -9.54 1.41 3.71
C LEU A 42 -10.83 2.19 3.37
N ALA A 43 -10.99 3.40 3.92
CA ALA A 43 -12.18 4.21 3.72
C ALA A 43 -12.35 4.71 2.27
N ASP A 44 -11.24 5.06 1.61
CA ASP A 44 -11.23 5.69 0.30
C ASP A 44 -10.13 5.16 -0.64
N GLY A 45 -9.24 4.28 -0.17
CA GLY A 45 -8.11 3.76 -0.94
C GLY A 45 -6.95 4.76 -1.08
N ALA A 46 -6.99 5.90 -0.40
CA ALA A 46 -5.97 6.93 -0.53
C ALA A 46 -4.66 6.51 0.12
N PHE A 47 -3.58 6.54 -0.67
CA PHE A 47 -2.22 6.29 -0.19
C PHE A 47 -1.75 7.46 0.68
N TYR A 48 -1.11 7.15 1.80
CA TYR A 48 -0.59 8.15 2.73
C TYR A 48 0.83 7.87 3.22
N ALA A 49 1.38 6.71 2.88
CA ALA A 49 2.77 6.38 3.14
C ALA A 49 3.32 5.46 2.05
N ALA A 50 4.60 5.61 1.75
CA ALA A 50 5.33 4.76 0.81
C ALA A 50 6.80 4.63 1.20
N CYS A 51 7.39 3.48 0.89
CA CYS A 51 8.82 3.26 0.98
C CYS A 51 9.35 2.52 -0.25
N PRO A 52 10.63 2.67 -0.64
CA PRO A 52 11.71 3.35 0.09
C PRO A 52 11.54 4.87 0.22
N THR A 53 11.92 5.44 1.36
CA THR A 53 11.74 6.87 1.67
C THR A 53 12.80 7.76 1.02
N ALA A 54 13.97 7.19 0.71
CA ALA A 54 15.09 7.90 0.11
C ALA A 54 14.69 8.51 -1.24
N GLY A 55 14.66 9.84 -1.30
CA GLY A 55 14.29 10.58 -2.50
C GLY A 55 12.85 10.33 -2.98
N GLU A 56 11.94 9.94 -2.08
CA GLU A 56 10.53 9.61 -2.40
C GLU A 56 10.39 8.47 -3.42
N ALA A 57 11.42 7.62 -3.55
CA ALA A 57 11.46 6.56 -4.57
C ALA A 57 10.28 5.58 -4.46
N GLY A 58 9.81 5.30 -3.24
CA GLY A 58 8.64 4.45 -2.99
C GLY A 58 7.39 4.95 -3.70
N TRP A 59 7.13 6.26 -3.65
CA TRP A 59 5.96 6.87 -4.29
C TRP A 59 5.95 6.64 -5.80
N GLY A 60 7.10 6.77 -6.46
CA GLY A 60 7.25 6.51 -7.89
C GLY A 60 7.06 5.04 -8.29
N ILE A 61 7.10 4.10 -7.33
CA ILE A 61 6.91 2.66 -7.58
C ILE A 61 5.47 2.24 -7.27
N VAL A 62 4.86 2.79 -6.22
CA VAL A 62 3.59 2.29 -5.69
C VAL A 62 2.37 3.08 -6.15
N TYR A 63 2.56 4.33 -6.59
CA TYR A 63 1.47 5.23 -6.95
C TYR A 63 1.77 6.07 -8.18
N LYS A 64 0.72 6.34 -8.95
CA LYS A 64 0.71 7.32 -10.03
C LYS A 64 -0.58 8.12 -9.96
N GLU A 65 -0.46 9.43 -10.15
CA GLU A 65 -1.59 10.35 -10.32
C GLU A 65 -2.55 9.88 -11.41
N ASP A 66 -3.78 10.40 -11.38
CA ASP A 66 -4.82 10.06 -12.35
C ASP A 66 -4.30 10.20 -13.78
N HIS A 67 -4.37 9.11 -14.55
CA HIS A 67 -3.79 9.04 -15.89
C HIS A 67 -4.71 8.30 -16.88
N GLU A 68 -4.68 8.74 -18.14
CA GLU A 68 -5.48 8.12 -19.20
C GLU A 68 -4.78 6.86 -19.71
N GLU A 69 -5.54 5.76 -19.84
CA GLU A 69 -5.04 4.52 -20.41
C GLU A 69 -6.00 3.97 -21.48
N GLU A 70 -5.42 3.32 -22.48
CA GLU A 70 -6.16 2.63 -23.53
C GLU A 70 -6.36 1.16 -23.15
N ILE A 71 -7.60 0.79 -22.87
CA ILE A 71 -7.95 -0.53 -22.35
C ILE A 71 -8.66 -1.32 -23.44
N LEU A 72 -8.10 -2.48 -23.78
CA LEU A 72 -8.74 -3.42 -24.70
C LEU A 72 -10.05 -3.92 -24.08
N GLN A 73 -11.13 -3.80 -24.85
CA GLN A 73 -12.44 -4.29 -24.45
C GLN A 73 -12.53 -5.82 -24.59
N ALA A 74 -13.63 -6.38 -24.08
CA ALA A 74 -13.88 -7.82 -24.12
C ALA A 74 -14.01 -8.39 -25.55
N ASP A 75 -14.23 -7.53 -26.55
CA ASP A 75 -14.24 -7.92 -27.97
C ASP A 75 -12.85 -8.24 -28.54
N GLY A 76 -11.78 -7.91 -27.80
CA GLY A 76 -10.40 -8.17 -28.20
C GLY A 76 -9.89 -7.27 -29.34
N GLU A 77 -10.68 -6.29 -29.79
CA GLU A 77 -10.34 -5.45 -30.95
C GLU A 77 -10.47 -3.95 -30.64
N THR A 78 -11.47 -3.53 -29.87
CA THR A 78 -11.67 -2.12 -29.57
C THR A 78 -10.94 -1.70 -28.31
N VAL A 79 -10.33 -0.52 -28.37
CA VAL A 79 -9.71 0.13 -27.20
C VAL A 79 -10.63 1.24 -26.69
N LYS A 80 -10.75 1.34 -25.37
CA LYS A 80 -11.46 2.44 -24.69
C LYS A 80 -10.45 3.26 -23.91
N LYS A 81 -10.48 4.58 -24.09
CA LYS A 81 -9.79 5.50 -23.20
C LYS A 81 -10.54 5.61 -21.88
N VAL A 82 -9.85 5.32 -20.79
CA VAL A 82 -10.40 5.39 -19.43
C VAL A 82 -9.45 6.19 -18.55
N MET A 83 -10.01 7.03 -17.71
CA MET A 83 -9.28 7.72 -16.65
C MET A 83 -9.05 6.73 -15.51
N ILE A 84 -7.80 6.36 -15.25
CA ILE A 84 -7.41 5.48 -14.16
C ILE A 84 -7.16 6.31 -12.91
N ASN A 85 -7.84 5.96 -11.82
CA ASN A 85 -7.54 6.43 -10.47
C ASN A 85 -7.11 5.22 -9.63
N GLU A 86 -5.83 5.12 -9.30
CA GLU A 86 -5.25 3.91 -8.70
C GLU A 86 -5.88 3.58 -7.34
N ALA A 87 -6.12 4.59 -6.50
CA ALA A 87 -6.80 4.45 -5.22
C ALA A 87 -8.20 3.81 -5.36
N SER A 88 -8.98 4.23 -6.36
CA SER A 88 -10.29 3.67 -6.66
C SER A 88 -10.19 2.22 -7.14
N THR A 89 -9.19 1.90 -7.96
CA THR A 89 -8.99 0.52 -8.41
C THR A 89 -8.57 -0.39 -7.25
N LEU A 90 -7.69 0.08 -6.35
CA LEU A 90 -7.29 -0.65 -5.14
C LEU A 90 -8.49 -0.89 -4.23
N LEU A 91 -9.30 0.15 -3.97
CA LEU A 91 -10.50 0.05 -3.13
C LEU A 91 -11.50 -0.96 -3.70
N SER A 92 -11.69 -0.96 -5.02
CA SER A 92 -12.53 -1.95 -5.70
C SER A 92 -11.99 -3.37 -5.51
N VAL A 93 -10.68 -3.57 -5.62
CA VAL A 93 -10.05 -4.87 -5.44
C VAL A 93 -10.21 -5.40 -4.02
N VAL A 94 -9.92 -4.60 -3.00
CA VAL A 94 -10.02 -5.06 -1.59
C VAL A 94 -11.47 -5.30 -1.17
N THR A 95 -12.42 -4.56 -1.77
CA THR A 95 -13.85 -4.71 -1.48
C THR A 95 -14.44 -5.93 -2.17
N ASN A 96 -14.14 -6.11 -3.47
CA ASN A 96 -14.81 -7.11 -4.32
C ASN A 96 -14.00 -8.38 -4.55
N SER A 97 -12.74 -8.41 -4.08
CA SER A 97 -11.76 -9.48 -4.34
C SER A 97 -11.59 -9.75 -5.85
N LYS A 98 -11.83 -8.74 -6.70
CA LYS A 98 -11.78 -8.79 -8.16
C LYS A 98 -11.33 -7.45 -8.75
N ALA A 99 -10.59 -7.50 -9.86
CA ALA A 99 -10.19 -6.31 -10.58
C ALA A 99 -11.43 -5.64 -11.21
N PRO A 100 -11.53 -4.30 -11.20
CA PRO A 100 -12.58 -3.59 -11.91
C PRO A 100 -12.40 -3.74 -13.44
N PRO A 101 -13.38 -3.36 -14.27
CA PRO A 101 -13.30 -3.50 -15.73
C PRO A 101 -12.08 -2.85 -16.37
N GLU A 102 -11.64 -1.71 -15.83
CA GLU A 102 -10.43 -0.99 -16.22
C GLU A 102 -9.13 -1.71 -15.76
N GLY A 103 -9.26 -2.68 -14.86
CA GLY A 103 -8.19 -3.44 -14.26
C GLY A 103 -7.67 -2.84 -12.96
N PHE A 104 -6.79 -3.57 -12.30
CA PHE A 104 -6.13 -3.14 -11.08
C PHE A 104 -4.81 -2.46 -11.43
N TRP A 105 -4.57 -1.25 -10.93
CA TRP A 105 -3.40 -0.44 -11.27
C TRP A 105 -2.68 0.04 -10.01
N LEU A 106 -1.35 -0.03 -10.04
CA LEU A 106 -0.45 0.55 -9.04
C LEU A 106 0.82 1.04 -9.72
N GLY A 107 1.28 2.24 -9.40
CA GLY A 107 2.53 2.81 -9.92
C GLY A 107 2.56 2.91 -11.45
N GLY A 108 1.41 3.11 -12.08
CA GLY A 108 1.23 3.15 -13.53
C GLY A 108 1.29 1.78 -14.22
N ASN A 109 1.28 0.68 -13.47
CA ASN A 109 1.32 -0.67 -14.02
C ASN A 109 0.01 -1.41 -13.79
N LYS A 110 -0.46 -2.13 -14.82
CA LYS A 110 -1.67 -2.96 -14.74
C LYS A 110 -1.35 -4.35 -14.20
N TYR A 111 -1.95 -4.71 -13.08
CA TYR A 111 -1.79 -5.99 -12.42
C TYR A 111 -2.96 -6.94 -12.71
N ARG A 112 -2.63 -8.24 -12.76
CA ARG A 112 -3.61 -9.33 -12.77
C ARG A 112 -3.67 -9.95 -11.38
N ILE A 113 -4.87 -9.98 -10.79
CA ILE A 113 -5.12 -10.73 -9.55
C ILE A 113 -4.94 -12.22 -9.83
N THR A 114 -4.12 -12.88 -9.02
CA THR A 114 -3.79 -14.31 -9.15
C THR A 114 -4.35 -15.15 -8.02
N ARG A 115 -4.46 -14.60 -6.81
CA ARG A 115 -5.03 -15.28 -5.65
C ARG A 115 -5.68 -14.29 -4.70
N THR A 116 -6.73 -14.72 -4.02
CA THR A 116 -7.42 -13.98 -2.96
C THR A 116 -7.77 -14.97 -1.85
N ASP A 117 -7.61 -14.54 -0.61
CA ASP A 117 -8.05 -15.28 0.56
C ASP A 117 -8.63 -14.28 1.58
N ASP A 118 -9.92 -14.39 1.87
CA ASP A 118 -10.59 -13.49 2.81
C ASP A 118 -10.33 -13.88 4.28
N ASN A 119 -9.76 -15.06 4.53
CA ASN A 119 -9.51 -15.60 5.87
C ASN A 119 -8.10 -16.18 6.03
N GLU A 120 -7.09 -15.53 5.45
CA GLU A 120 -5.70 -15.98 5.61
C GLU A 120 -5.27 -15.82 7.08
N GLU A 121 -4.76 -16.91 7.67
CA GLU A 121 -4.25 -16.93 9.03
C GLU A 121 -2.85 -16.28 9.09
N CYS A 122 -2.69 -15.27 9.95
CA CYS A 122 -1.45 -14.55 10.16
C CYS A 122 -1.21 -14.40 11.67
N GLY A 123 -0.52 -15.39 12.27
CA GLY A 123 -0.36 -15.47 13.72
C GLY A 123 -1.71 -15.61 14.42
N ASP A 124 -2.02 -14.69 15.34
CA ASP A 124 -3.28 -14.65 16.09
C ASP A 124 -4.39 -13.85 15.36
N HIS A 125 -4.18 -13.52 14.08
CA HIS A 125 -5.10 -12.72 13.28
C HIS A 125 -5.55 -13.45 12.02
N THR A 126 -6.75 -13.13 11.57
CA THR A 126 -7.27 -13.54 10.27
C THR A 126 -7.44 -12.28 9.43
N LEU A 127 -6.81 -12.24 8.27
CA LEU A 127 -6.75 -11.07 7.41
C LEU A 127 -7.20 -11.42 6.00
N LYS A 128 -7.80 -10.45 5.32
CA LYS A 128 -7.98 -10.56 3.88
C LYS A 128 -6.63 -10.30 3.21
N TRP A 129 -6.22 -11.22 2.35
CA TRP A 129 -4.99 -11.17 1.59
C TRP A 129 -5.26 -11.37 0.09
N ILE A 130 -4.62 -10.56 -0.73
CA ILE A 130 -4.74 -10.61 -2.19
C ILE A 130 -3.33 -10.60 -2.79
N GLN A 131 -3.12 -11.43 -3.79
CA GLN A 131 -1.90 -11.46 -4.59
C GLN A 131 -2.23 -11.08 -6.03
N ALA A 132 -1.43 -10.19 -6.59
CA ALA A 132 -1.52 -9.80 -7.99
C ALA A 132 -0.13 -9.69 -8.62
N ASN A 133 -0.04 -9.89 -9.93
CA ASN A 133 1.21 -9.91 -10.68
C ASN A 133 1.12 -9.08 -11.96
N TYR A 134 2.25 -8.49 -12.36
CA TYR A 134 2.50 -8.00 -13.72
C TYR A 134 3.86 -8.55 -14.18
N PRO A 135 4.24 -8.44 -15.46
CA PRO A 135 5.41 -9.17 -15.98
C PRO A 135 6.69 -8.99 -15.14
N LYS A 136 7.15 -10.07 -14.50
CA LYS A 136 8.35 -10.15 -13.61
C LYS A 136 8.22 -9.48 -12.23
N HIS A 137 7.03 -9.06 -11.84
CA HIS A 137 6.77 -8.38 -10.57
C HIS A 137 5.48 -8.92 -9.92
N GLY A 138 5.41 -8.80 -8.60
CA GLY A 138 4.25 -9.22 -7.80
C GLY A 138 3.98 -8.24 -6.68
N VAL A 139 2.73 -8.19 -6.25
CA VAL A 139 2.28 -7.42 -5.09
C VAL A 139 1.42 -8.29 -4.19
N HIS A 140 1.61 -8.11 -2.89
CA HIS A 140 0.75 -8.65 -1.84
C HIS A 140 -0.01 -7.49 -1.23
N ILE A 141 -1.32 -7.66 -1.05
CA ILE A 141 -2.21 -6.67 -0.47
C ILE A 141 -2.84 -7.31 0.76
N VAL A 142 -2.65 -6.70 1.91
CA VAL A 142 -3.18 -7.16 3.20
C VAL A 142 -4.13 -6.12 3.73
N VAL A 143 -5.36 -6.54 4.03
CA VAL A 143 -6.40 -5.64 4.52
C VAL A 143 -6.60 -5.87 6.01
N THR A 144 -6.35 -4.82 6.77
CA THR A 144 -6.63 -4.76 8.21
C THR A 144 -8.00 -4.11 8.45
N LYS A 145 -8.33 -3.81 9.71
CA LYS A 145 -9.62 -3.16 10.05
C LYS A 145 -9.82 -1.78 9.42
N SER A 146 -8.74 -1.03 9.17
CA SER A 146 -8.81 0.34 8.66
C SER A 146 -7.75 0.69 7.63
N GLN A 147 -6.75 -0.17 7.45
CA GLN A 147 -5.60 0.07 6.58
C GLN A 147 -5.44 -1.04 5.55
N ILE A 148 -4.92 -0.67 4.39
CA ILE A 148 -4.46 -1.55 3.34
C ILE A 148 -2.93 -1.43 3.29
N VAL A 149 -2.24 -2.57 3.34
CA VAL A 149 -0.78 -2.70 3.21
C VAL A 149 -0.46 -3.40 1.90
#